data_AF-A0A9J6GXT9-F1
#
_entry.id   AF-A0A9J6GXT9-F1
#
_cell.length_a   1.000
_cell.length_b   1.000
_cell.length_c   1.000
_cell.angle_alpha   90.00
_cell.angle_beta   90.00
_cell.angle_gamma   90.00
#
_symmetry.space_group_name_H-M   'P 1'
#
loop_
_entity.id
_entity.type
_entity.pdbx_description
1 polymer ?
#
loop_
_entity_poly.entity_id
_entity_poly.type
_entity_poly.pdbx_seq_one_letter_code
_entity_poly.pdbx_strand_id
1 'polypeptide(L)'
;MNRCSFNEKANEEFRSLVQSLSDESKPERKTKSIKPTPGFCVKLRDTSSGAKLFVNVCHTPELPEPRDIDDAELIHILESEDPTSYRVPLSLGLPHDEVDKGGAPCKVYDVIINDAFFRKISANELFKTFLITVALDGIEDKYGANPDRQNYVVLKNRPYMGTMPDHCIQDRKGPLIAELPT
;
A
#
# COMPACT_ATOMS: atom_id res chain seq x y z
N MET A 1 31.61 -42.85 14.55
CA MET A 1 31.35 -41.78 15.53
C MET A 1 31.47 -40.43 14.84
N ASN A 2 30.56 -39.51 15.18
CA ASN A 2 30.62 -38.06 14.97
C ASN A 2 30.04 -37.48 13.67
N ARG A 3 28.72 -37.30 13.65
CA ARG A 3 28.07 -36.30 12.78
C ARG A 3 26.82 -35.61 13.37
N CYS A 4 26.60 -35.70 14.69
CA CYS A 4 25.39 -35.15 15.35
C CYS A 4 25.65 -33.94 16.26
N SER A 5 26.85 -33.75 16.83
CA SER A 5 27.07 -32.71 17.86
C SER A 5 27.27 -31.28 17.35
N PHE A 6 27.41 -31.05 16.04
CA PHE A 6 27.63 -29.70 15.49
C PHE A 6 26.34 -28.91 15.28
N ASN A 7 25.19 -29.57 15.17
CA ASN A 7 23.92 -28.91 14.80
C ASN A 7 23.10 -28.44 16.02
N GLU A 8 23.31 -29.04 17.20
CA GLU A 8 22.63 -28.66 18.45
C GLU A 8 23.17 -27.35 19.02
N LYS A 9 24.50 -27.17 19.06
CA LYS A 9 25.11 -25.93 19.56
C LYS A 9 24.71 -24.70 18.75
N ALA A 10 24.73 -24.81 17.42
CA ALA A 10 24.30 -23.71 16.55
C ALA A 10 22.82 -23.37 16.73
N ASN A 11 21.98 -24.37 17.02
CA ASN A 11 20.55 -24.18 17.26
C ASN A 11 20.28 -23.57 18.65
N GLU A 12 21.06 -23.93 19.67
CA GLU A 12 20.98 -23.29 21.00
C GLU A 12 21.46 -21.85 20.98
N GLU A 13 22.57 -21.55 20.29
CA GLU A 13 23.06 -20.18 20.12
C GLU A 13 22.07 -19.32 19.33
N PHE A 14 21.46 -19.86 18.27
CA PHE A 14 20.42 -19.18 17.51
C PHE A 14 19.17 -18.92 18.37
N ARG A 15 18.74 -19.89 19.19
CA ARG A 15 17.60 -19.73 20.10
C ARG A 15 17.87 -18.73 21.20
N SER A 16 19.07 -18.72 21.77
CA SER A 16 19.48 -17.74 22.78
C SER A 16 19.52 -16.32 22.20
N LEU A 17 19.94 -16.18 20.94
CA LEU A 17 19.95 -14.89 20.24
C LEU A 17 18.53 -14.41 19.91
N VAL A 18 17.64 -15.31 19.46
CA VAL A 18 16.23 -14.98 19.22
C VAL A 18 15.52 -14.62 20.52
N GLN A 19 15.86 -15.28 21.63
CA GLN A 19 15.32 -14.99 22.95
C GLN A 19 15.79 -13.63 23.48
N SER A 20 17.06 -13.27 23.32
CA SER A 20 17.57 -11.95 23.75
C SER A 20 17.04 -10.80 22.89
N LEU A 21 16.75 -11.04 21.61
CA LEU A 21 16.08 -10.07 20.72
C LEU A 21 14.58 -9.92 20.99
N SER A 22 13.97 -10.85 21.73
CA SER A 22 12.55 -10.79 22.10
C SER A 22 12.26 -9.95 23.35
N ASP A 23 13.30 -9.61 24.13
CA ASP A 23 13.24 -8.73 25.31
C ASP A 23 13.57 -7.26 25.01
N GLU A 24 14.00 -6.94 23.79
CA GLU A 24 13.94 -5.57 23.28
C GLU A 24 12.46 -5.27 23.01
N SER A 25 11.82 -4.54 23.93
CA SER A 25 10.45 -4.07 23.83
C SER A 25 10.19 -3.49 22.44
N LYS A 26 9.61 -4.32 21.55
CA LYS A 26 9.13 -3.91 20.23
C LYS A 26 8.26 -2.69 20.53
N PRO A 27 8.60 -1.47 20.07
CA PRO A 27 7.82 -0.30 20.41
C PRO A 27 6.39 -0.63 20.03
N GLU A 28 5.48 -0.64 21.01
CA GLU A 28 4.07 -0.92 20.77
C GLU A 28 3.64 0.02 19.65
N ARG A 29 3.47 -0.54 18.45
CA ARG A 29 3.09 0.23 17.28
C ARG A 29 1.66 0.65 17.52
N LYS A 30 1.48 1.81 18.15
CA LYS A 30 0.17 2.39 18.41
C LYS A 30 -0.55 2.45 17.08
N THR A 31 -1.70 1.81 17.00
CA THR A 31 -2.56 1.87 15.84
C THR A 31 -3.63 2.92 16.08
N LYS A 32 -3.92 3.71 15.04
CA LYS A 32 -4.97 4.71 15.06
C LYS A 32 -6.06 4.28 14.09
N SER A 33 -7.29 4.15 14.60
CA SER A 33 -8.46 3.98 13.75
C SER A 33 -8.74 5.29 13.01
N ILE A 34 -9.02 5.18 11.71
CA ILE A 34 -9.32 6.30 10.83
C ILE A 34 -10.57 5.98 10.01
N LYS A 35 -11.26 7.04 9.58
CA LYS A 35 -12.36 6.97 8.61
C LYS A 35 -11.98 7.79 7.38
N PRO A 36 -11.37 7.15 6.36
CA PRO A 36 -11.05 7.81 5.10
C PRO A 36 -12.30 8.36 4.40
N THR A 37 -12.12 9.37 3.58
CA THR A 37 -13.17 9.85 2.67
C THR A 37 -13.01 9.16 1.31
N PRO A 38 -14.10 8.66 0.71
CA PRO A 38 -14.07 8.14 -0.66
C PRO A 38 -13.65 9.21 -1.69
N GLY A 39 -12.73 8.84 -2.58
CA GLY A 39 -12.29 9.69 -3.69
C GLY A 39 -12.85 9.24 -5.03
N PHE A 40 -12.23 8.21 -5.61
CA PHE A 40 -12.67 7.60 -6.87
C PHE A 40 -12.46 6.08 -6.87
N CYS A 41 -13.18 5.39 -7.74
CA CYS A 41 -13.09 3.95 -7.89
C CYS A 41 -12.55 3.59 -9.28
N VAL A 42 -11.51 2.77 -9.33
CA VAL A 42 -10.95 2.20 -10.56
C VAL A 42 -11.50 0.80 -10.75
N LYS A 43 -12.06 0.53 -11.91
CA LYS A 43 -12.50 -0.81 -12.32
C LYS A 43 -11.53 -1.37 -13.34
N LEU A 44 -11.08 -2.60 -13.11
CA LEU A 44 -10.22 -3.36 -14.00
C LEU A 44 -10.51 -4.85 -13.89
N ARG A 45 -9.63 -5.68 -14.46
CA ARG A 45 -9.69 -7.13 -14.35
C ARG A 45 -8.42 -7.66 -13.72
N ASP A 46 -8.55 -8.79 -13.06
CA ASP A 46 -7.41 -9.64 -12.76
C ASP A 46 -7.14 -10.54 -13.97
N THR A 47 -5.92 -10.52 -14.50
CA THR A 47 -5.54 -11.22 -15.73
C THR A 47 -5.37 -12.72 -15.53
N SER A 48 -5.11 -13.17 -14.30
CA SER A 48 -4.99 -14.60 -13.98
C SER A 48 -6.35 -15.30 -13.95
N SER A 49 -7.37 -14.62 -13.41
CA SER A 49 -8.71 -15.18 -13.21
C SER A 49 -9.76 -14.67 -14.22
N GLY A 50 -9.49 -13.55 -14.88
CA GLY A 50 -10.46 -12.82 -15.70
C GLY A 50 -11.56 -12.09 -14.91
N ALA A 51 -11.58 -12.23 -13.58
CA ALA A 51 -12.58 -11.65 -12.70
C ALA A 51 -12.44 -10.12 -12.61
N LYS A 52 -13.52 -9.45 -12.21
CA LYS A 52 -13.48 -8.00 -11.98
C LYS A 52 -12.73 -7.69 -10.69
N LEU A 53 -11.91 -6.66 -10.77
CA LEU A 53 -11.18 -6.10 -9.65
C LEU A 53 -11.53 -4.62 -9.55
N PHE A 54 -11.72 -4.12 -8.34
CA PHE A 54 -11.95 -2.70 -8.07
C PHE A 54 -10.92 -2.18 -7.09
N VAL A 55 -10.47 -0.94 -7.32
CA VAL A 55 -9.58 -0.21 -6.41
C VAL A 55 -10.26 1.07 -6.01
N ASN A 56 -10.63 1.19 -4.74
CA ASN A 56 -11.17 2.41 -4.17
C ASN A 56 -10.00 3.29 -3.69
N VAL A 57 -9.80 4.42 -4.34
CA VAL A 57 -8.86 5.44 -3.86
C VAL A 57 -9.61 6.34 -2.88
N CYS A 58 -9.19 6.28 -1.62
CA CYS A 58 -9.71 7.06 -0.51
C CYS A 58 -8.62 7.99 0.02
N HIS A 59 -8.99 8.98 0.83
CA HIS A 59 -8.03 9.93 1.37
C HIS A 59 -8.30 10.28 2.83
N THR A 60 -7.24 10.67 3.54
CA THR A 60 -7.28 11.08 4.94
C THR A 60 -6.17 12.09 5.24
N PRO A 61 -6.34 13.05 6.17
CA PRO A 61 -5.26 13.94 6.59
C PRO A 61 -4.23 13.24 7.50
N GLU A 62 -4.51 12.02 7.94
CA GLU A 62 -3.71 11.26 8.91
C GLU A 62 -2.48 10.58 8.30
N LEU A 63 -2.42 10.46 6.97
CA LEU A 63 -1.24 9.95 6.27
C LEU A 63 -0.29 11.09 5.92
N PRO A 64 1.04 10.87 5.93
CA PRO A 64 1.99 11.90 5.52
C PRO A 64 1.86 12.21 4.02
N GLU A 65 2.12 13.46 3.67
CA GLU A 65 2.20 13.92 2.29
C GLU A 65 3.46 13.39 1.60
N PRO A 66 3.40 13.01 0.31
CA PRO A 66 4.62 12.81 -0.47
C PRO A 66 5.34 14.14 -0.68
N ARG A 67 6.59 14.07 -1.13
CA ARG A 67 7.32 15.26 -1.58
C ARG A 67 6.51 15.99 -2.66
N ASP A 68 6.39 17.32 -2.53
CA ASP A 68 5.71 18.11 -3.54
C ASP A 68 6.67 18.39 -4.70
N ILE A 69 6.32 17.90 -5.89
CA ILE A 69 7.10 18.00 -7.14
C ILE A 69 6.16 18.34 -8.29
N ASP A 70 6.60 19.04 -9.32
CA ASP A 70 5.73 19.31 -10.47
C ASP A 70 5.74 18.16 -11.49
N ASP A 71 5.00 18.33 -12.58
CA ASP A 71 4.89 17.34 -13.66
C ASP A 71 6.23 17.09 -14.35
N ALA A 72 7.03 18.14 -14.56
CA ALA A 72 8.32 18.04 -15.24
C ALA A 72 9.31 17.24 -14.38
N GLU A 73 9.33 17.50 -13.08
CA GLU A 73 10.14 16.77 -12.13
C GLU A 73 9.69 15.30 -12.00
N LEU A 74 8.38 15.02 -11.96
CA LEU A 74 7.88 13.65 -11.96
C LEU A 74 8.33 12.89 -13.22
N ILE A 75 8.20 13.48 -14.41
CA ILE A 75 8.65 12.88 -15.68
C ILE A 75 10.16 12.62 -15.62
N HIS A 76 10.94 13.60 -15.17
CA HIS A 76 12.39 13.45 -15.05
C HIS A 76 12.77 12.30 -14.13
N ILE A 77 12.09 12.13 -12.99
CA ILE A 77 12.32 11.01 -12.07
C ILE A 77 11.97 9.68 -12.73
N LEU A 78 10.83 9.59 -13.42
CA LEU A 78 10.41 8.37 -14.12
C LEU A 78 11.36 7.93 -15.24
N GLU A 79 12.07 8.88 -15.85
CA GLU A 79 13.08 8.64 -16.90
C GLU A 79 14.51 8.49 -16.36
N SER A 80 14.71 8.74 -15.07
CA SER A 80 16.03 8.69 -14.44
C SER A 80 16.52 7.26 -14.19
N GLU A 81 17.80 7.13 -13.83
CA GLU A 81 18.39 5.84 -13.43
C GLU A 81 17.81 5.30 -12.11
N ASP A 82 17.25 6.17 -11.26
CA ASP A 82 16.57 5.78 -10.01
C ASP A 82 15.13 6.35 -9.94
N PRO A 83 14.17 5.69 -10.62
CA PRO A 83 12.77 6.08 -10.57
C PRO A 83 12.12 5.83 -9.21
N THR A 84 12.82 5.17 -8.27
CA THR A 84 12.31 4.88 -6.92
C THR A 84 12.57 6.00 -5.91
N SER A 85 13.28 7.05 -6.35
CA SER A 85 13.59 8.25 -5.56
C SER A 85 12.35 9.05 -5.16
N TYR A 86 11.25 8.93 -5.91
CA TYR A 86 9.94 9.46 -5.51
C TYR A 86 9.07 8.39 -4.86
N ARG A 87 8.60 8.66 -3.63
CA ARG A 87 7.77 7.75 -2.85
C ARG A 87 6.45 8.39 -2.48
N VAL A 88 5.36 7.66 -2.70
CA VAL A 88 4.02 8.04 -2.26
C VAL A 88 3.63 7.22 -1.03
N PRO A 89 3.46 7.85 0.15
CA PRO A 89 2.88 7.17 1.29
C PRO A 89 1.43 6.78 1.00
N LEU A 90 1.14 5.48 1.07
CA LEU A 90 -0.22 4.96 0.96
C LEU A 90 -0.46 3.82 1.96
N SER A 91 -1.72 3.58 2.28
CA SER A 91 -2.16 2.41 3.04
C SER A 91 -3.01 1.51 2.15
N LEU A 92 -2.72 0.21 2.17
CA LEU A 92 -3.50 -0.82 1.49
C LEU A 92 -4.36 -1.56 2.50
N GLY A 93 -5.67 -1.35 2.42
CA GLY A 93 -6.67 -2.10 3.19
C GLY A 93 -6.67 -3.58 2.82
N LEU A 94 -7.26 -4.42 3.69
CA LEU A 94 -7.46 -5.83 3.38
C LEU A 94 -8.41 -5.96 2.18
N PRO A 95 -8.17 -6.92 1.27
CA PRO A 95 -9.10 -7.19 0.19
C PRO A 95 -10.44 -7.65 0.75
N HIS A 96 -11.52 -7.18 0.16
CA HIS A 96 -12.88 -7.64 0.46
C HIS A 96 -13.60 -8.04 -0.82
N ASP A 97 -14.54 -8.98 -0.67
CA ASP A 97 -15.30 -9.53 -1.79
C ASP A 97 -16.66 -8.83 -1.86
N GLU A 98 -17.02 -8.38 -3.05
CA GLU A 98 -18.24 -7.63 -3.33
C GLU A 98 -18.96 -8.22 -4.55
N VAL A 99 -20.20 -7.80 -4.75
CA VAL A 99 -20.99 -8.17 -5.94
C VAL A 99 -21.19 -6.96 -6.83
N ASP A 100 -20.89 -7.12 -8.12
CA ASP A 100 -21.05 -6.05 -9.08
C ASP A 100 -22.51 -5.86 -9.51
N LYS A 101 -22.79 -4.80 -10.30
CA LYS A 101 -24.15 -4.51 -10.75
C LYS A 101 -24.78 -5.64 -11.57
N GLY A 102 -23.97 -6.52 -12.18
CA GLY A 102 -24.42 -7.67 -12.95
C GLY A 102 -24.55 -8.95 -12.12
N GLY A 103 -24.35 -8.90 -10.80
CA GLY A 103 -24.41 -10.07 -9.93
C GLY A 103 -23.14 -10.92 -9.91
N ALA A 104 -22.07 -10.48 -10.57
CA ALA A 104 -20.81 -11.23 -10.59
C ALA A 104 -19.95 -10.90 -9.36
N PRO A 105 -19.32 -11.91 -8.71
CA PRO A 105 -18.38 -11.66 -7.63
C PRO A 105 -17.15 -10.91 -8.15
N CYS A 106 -16.61 -10.04 -7.31
CA CYS A 106 -15.44 -9.24 -7.61
C CYS A 106 -14.64 -8.94 -6.35
N LYS A 107 -13.34 -8.71 -6.51
CA LYS A 107 -12.45 -8.35 -5.41
C LYS A 107 -12.24 -6.84 -5.38
N VAL A 108 -12.23 -6.27 -4.19
CA VAL A 108 -12.09 -4.83 -3.97
C VAL A 108 -10.92 -4.55 -3.03
N TYR A 109 -10.15 -3.53 -3.36
CA TYR A 109 -9.00 -3.06 -2.59
C TYR A 109 -9.17 -1.59 -2.26
N ASP A 110 -8.94 -1.23 -1.00
CA ASP A 110 -8.95 0.16 -0.56
C ASP A 110 -7.53 0.70 -0.47
N VAL A 111 -7.25 1.79 -1.19
CA VAL A 111 -5.98 2.49 -1.22
C VAL A 111 -6.19 3.86 -0.62
N ILE A 112 -5.56 4.13 0.51
CA ILE A 112 -5.74 5.37 1.25
C ILE A 112 -4.48 6.22 1.11
N ILE A 113 -4.65 7.48 0.73
CA ILE A 113 -3.57 8.48 0.56
C ILE A 113 -3.83 9.73 1.41
N ASN A 114 -2.88 10.66 1.43
CA ASN A 114 -3.09 11.96 2.07
C ASN A 114 -4.08 12.87 1.30
N ASP A 115 -4.87 13.66 2.02
CA ASP A 115 -5.83 14.64 1.49
C ASP A 115 -5.26 15.67 0.50
N ALA A 116 -4.10 16.27 0.81
CA ALA A 116 -3.44 17.24 -0.06
C ALA A 116 -2.96 16.60 -1.36
N PHE A 117 -2.37 15.40 -1.27
CA PHE A 117 -2.00 14.65 -2.45
C PHE A 117 -3.24 14.25 -3.28
N PHE A 118 -4.34 13.87 -2.62
CA PHE A 118 -5.61 13.61 -3.30
C PHE A 118 -6.14 14.82 -4.09
N ARG A 119 -6.05 16.03 -3.53
CA ARG A 119 -6.42 17.25 -4.26
C ARG A 119 -5.58 17.44 -5.52
N LYS A 120 -4.26 17.21 -5.42
CA LYS A 120 -3.34 17.32 -6.55
C LYS A 120 -3.69 16.33 -7.66
N ILE A 121 -3.80 15.05 -7.35
CA ILE A 121 -4.11 14.02 -8.36
C ILE A 121 -5.50 14.21 -8.97
N SER A 122 -6.44 14.80 -8.23
CA SER A 122 -7.79 15.02 -8.74
C SER A 122 -7.82 16.03 -9.88
N ALA A 123 -6.91 17.02 -9.86
CA ALA A 123 -6.76 18.04 -10.89
C ALA A 123 -5.69 17.71 -11.95
N ASN A 124 -4.95 16.62 -11.79
CA ASN A 124 -3.79 16.30 -12.61
C ASN A 124 -3.79 14.82 -13.05
N GLU A 125 -4.02 14.58 -14.33
CA GLU A 125 -4.12 13.23 -14.90
C GLU A 125 -2.79 12.46 -14.90
N LEU A 126 -1.65 13.15 -15.00
CA LEU A 126 -0.32 12.52 -14.91
C LEU A 126 -0.15 11.90 -13.53
N PHE A 127 -0.35 12.69 -12.47
CA PHE A 127 -0.26 12.22 -11.09
C PHE A 127 -1.33 11.17 -10.74
N LYS A 128 -2.54 11.30 -11.30
CA LYS A 128 -3.60 10.30 -11.14
C LYS A 128 -3.18 8.96 -11.72
N THR A 129 -2.65 8.95 -12.95
CA THR A 129 -2.16 7.74 -13.62
C THR A 129 -1.00 7.13 -12.85
N PHE A 130 -0.04 7.97 -12.42
CA PHE A 130 1.08 7.53 -11.60
C PHE A 130 0.62 6.86 -10.30
N LEU A 131 -0.31 7.48 -9.55
CA LEU A 131 -0.84 6.86 -8.33
C LEU A 131 -1.53 5.54 -8.63
N ILE A 132 -2.35 5.45 -9.68
CA ILE A 132 -3.02 4.19 -10.05
C ILE A 132 -1.95 3.11 -10.27
N THR A 133 -0.89 3.39 -11.02
CA THR A 133 0.22 2.43 -11.22
C THR A 133 0.83 1.98 -9.89
N VAL A 134 1.21 2.93 -9.02
CA VAL A 134 1.79 2.63 -7.70
C VAL A 134 0.84 1.80 -6.82
N ALA A 135 -0.46 2.09 -6.90
CA ALA A 135 -1.48 1.33 -6.19
C ALA A 135 -1.59 -0.12 -6.70
N LEU A 136 -1.56 -0.31 -8.04
CA LEU A 136 -1.60 -1.63 -8.65
C LEU A 136 -0.35 -2.45 -8.32
N ASP A 137 0.84 -1.82 -8.37
CA ASP A 137 2.11 -2.43 -7.92
C ASP A 137 2.00 -2.91 -6.48
N GLY A 138 1.56 -2.04 -5.57
CA GLY A 138 1.41 -2.40 -4.17
C GLY A 138 0.39 -3.51 -3.92
N ILE A 139 -0.69 -3.58 -4.72
CA ILE A 139 -1.69 -4.66 -4.62
C ILE A 139 -1.12 -5.99 -5.13
N GLU A 140 -0.42 -5.98 -6.25
CA GLU A 140 0.28 -7.14 -6.82
C GLU A 140 1.31 -7.68 -5.83
N ASP A 141 2.20 -6.81 -5.32
CA ASP A 141 3.25 -7.20 -4.38
C ASP A 141 2.70 -7.73 -3.05
N LYS A 142 1.68 -7.08 -2.49
CA LYS A 142 1.17 -7.40 -1.15
C LYS A 142 0.20 -8.59 -1.13
N TYR A 143 -0.60 -8.74 -2.18
CA TYR A 143 -1.71 -9.71 -2.21
C TYR A 143 -1.61 -10.74 -3.33
N GLY A 144 -0.61 -10.65 -4.21
CA GLY A 144 -0.42 -11.59 -5.31
C GLY A 144 -1.51 -11.54 -6.38
N ALA A 145 -2.23 -10.42 -6.49
CA ALA A 145 -3.19 -10.21 -7.58
C ALA A 145 -2.45 -9.92 -8.88
N ASN A 146 -3.13 -10.07 -10.03
CA ASN A 146 -2.53 -9.77 -11.34
C ASN A 146 -3.35 -8.71 -12.09
N PRO A 147 -3.33 -7.44 -11.67
CA PRO A 147 -4.22 -6.42 -12.24
C PRO A 147 -3.87 -6.10 -13.70
N ASP A 148 -4.87 -5.98 -14.57
CA ASP A 148 -4.69 -5.51 -15.95
C ASP A 148 -4.34 -4.01 -15.95
N ARG A 149 -3.06 -3.72 -16.17
CA ARG A 149 -2.49 -2.38 -16.16
C ARG A 149 -2.85 -1.56 -17.40
N GLN A 150 -3.20 -2.22 -18.50
CA GLN A 150 -3.47 -1.56 -19.78
C GLN A 150 -4.96 -1.21 -19.91
N ASN A 151 -5.84 -2.03 -19.34
CA ASN A 151 -7.29 -1.86 -19.47
C ASN A 151 -7.98 -1.62 -18.12
N TYR A 152 -8.04 -0.36 -17.70
CA TYR A 152 -8.83 0.08 -16.56
C TYR A 152 -9.77 1.24 -16.91
N VAL A 153 -10.80 1.43 -16.07
CA VAL A 153 -11.76 2.53 -16.18
C VAL A 153 -11.95 3.18 -14.82
N VAL A 154 -11.71 4.48 -14.72
CA VAL A 154 -12.12 5.27 -13.54
C VAL A 154 -13.63 5.52 -13.61
N LEU A 155 -14.36 5.09 -12.60
CA LEU A 155 -15.82 5.20 -12.56
C LEU A 155 -16.27 6.64 -12.27
N LYS A 156 -17.16 7.18 -13.12
CA LYS A 156 -17.64 8.57 -12.99
C LYS A 156 -18.73 8.76 -11.93
N ASN A 157 -19.59 7.76 -11.74
CA ASN A 157 -20.81 7.86 -10.90
C ASN A 157 -20.79 6.89 -9.71
N ARG A 158 -19.60 6.40 -9.35
CA ARG A 158 -19.42 5.49 -8.21
C ARG A 158 -18.02 5.76 -7.63
N PRO A 159 -17.89 6.60 -6.60
CA PRO A 159 -16.60 6.91 -6.01
C PRO A 159 -16.06 5.76 -5.13
N TYR A 160 -16.93 4.83 -4.71
CA TYR A 160 -16.58 3.70 -3.86
C TYR A 160 -17.37 2.45 -4.24
N MET A 161 -16.72 1.31 -4.23
CA MET A 161 -17.31 -0.01 -4.41
C MET A 161 -17.42 -0.73 -3.07
N GLY A 162 -18.63 -1.14 -2.70
CA GLY A 162 -18.90 -1.84 -1.44
C GLY A 162 -19.24 -0.91 -0.28
N THR A 163 -19.06 -1.42 0.94
CA THR A 163 -19.19 -0.65 2.19
C THR A 163 -17.82 -0.46 2.82
N MET A 164 -17.45 0.78 3.15
CA MET A 164 -16.14 1.08 3.71
C MET A 164 -15.93 0.36 5.06
N PRO A 165 -14.93 -0.53 5.16
CA PRO A 165 -14.61 -1.18 6.43
C PRO A 165 -13.91 -0.19 7.38
N ASP A 166 -13.80 -0.57 8.66
CA ASP A 166 -12.96 0.18 9.58
C ASP A 166 -11.49 0.06 9.17
N HIS A 167 -10.80 1.21 9.08
CA HIS A 167 -9.40 1.26 8.72
C HIS A 167 -8.53 1.65 9.92
N CYS A 168 -7.35 1.02 10.03
CA CYS A 168 -6.35 1.33 11.03
C CYS A 168 -5.01 1.61 10.35
N ILE A 169 -4.34 2.67 10.79
CA ILE A 169 -2.97 3.01 10.37
C ILE A 169 -2.02 2.97 11.55
N GLN A 170 -0.73 2.80 11.29
CA GLN A 170 0.28 2.92 12.32
C GLN A 170 0.47 4.40 12.69
N ASP A 171 0.39 4.71 13.97
CA ASP A 171 0.68 6.03 14.52
C ASP A 171 2.20 6.24 14.51
N ARG A 172 2.69 6.86 13.44
CA ARG A 172 4.12 7.14 13.24
C ARG A 172 4.57 8.45 13.89
N LYS A 173 3.81 9.01 14.85
CA LYS A 173 4.23 10.17 15.66
C LYS A 173 5.34 9.84 16.67
N GLY A 174 6.29 8.98 16.29
CA GLY A 174 7.51 8.67 17.04
C GLY A 174 8.72 9.26 16.34
N PRO A 175 9.85 9.46 17.03
CA PRO A 175 11.07 9.96 16.41
C PRO A 175 11.43 9.09 15.20
N LEU A 176 11.72 9.75 14.07
CA LEU A 176 12.47 9.15 12.97
C LEU A 176 13.68 8.48 13.59
N ILE A 177 13.89 7.19 13.29
CA ILE A 177 15.03 6.42 13.79
C ILE A 177 16.27 7.30 13.64
N ALA A 178 16.81 7.79 14.76
CA ALA A 178 18.06 8.52 14.76
C ALA A 178 19.12 7.46 14.47
N GLU A 179 19.75 7.55 13.31
CA GLU A 179 20.92 6.73 13.03
C GLU A 179 21.95 7.00 14.13
N LEU A 180 22.43 5.92 14.75
CA LEU A 180 23.47 6.00 15.77
C LEU A 180 24.74 6.53 15.09
N PRO A 181 25.42 7.54 15.65
CA PRO A 181 26.70 7.99 15.12
C PRO A 181 27.73 6.86 15.24
N THR A 182 28.49 6.68 14.16
CA THR A 182 29.53 5.66 13.97
C THR A 182 30.69 5.78 14.95
#